data_AF-A0A9X3XHG1-F1
#
_entry.id   AF-A0A9X3XHG1-F1
#
_cell.length_a   1.000
_cell.length_b   1.000
_cell.length_c   1.000
_cell.angle_alpha   90.00
_cell.angle_beta   90.00
_cell.angle_gamma   90.00
#
_symmetry.space_group_name_H-M   'P 1'
#
loop_
_entity.id
_entity.type
_entity.pdbx_description
1 polymer ?
#
loop_
_entity_poly.entity_id
_entity_poly.type
_entity_poly.pdbx_seq_one_letter_code
_entity_poly.pdbx_strand_id
1 'polypeptide(L)'
;MTIVGSPPGRASDPAASLPRPVVLCIAGAASIVAVIVLAIAVRTSPFPDLDEARENTSAAKDPSAAVAPSDDDDDEPQAAAPAGNSRELRAQLSKEVRAGKVKDAAATLTSLVAADPRSPEDADVRNDILELASKAAYQGGAEADKVFEVIGSKMGTRGPDVLYALVTSKGGSKAADRAVELLKQDDVRARATPATRIAFDLWAAKSCPDKAALLDRARTEGDSRALGWVVLMGRNCKMSKDPKLKETLEALKSR
;
A
#
# COMPACT_ATOMS: atom_id res chain seq x y z
N MET A 1 -66.91 28.18 7.29
CA MET A 1 -66.38 28.54 5.96
C MET A 1 -65.84 29.95 6.05
N THR A 2 -64.53 30.09 6.22
CA THR A 2 -63.86 31.38 6.39
C THR A 2 -62.82 31.48 5.29
N ILE A 3 -63.04 32.43 4.38
CA ILE A 3 -62.22 32.67 3.19
C ILE A 3 -61.04 33.54 3.62
N VAL A 4 -59.83 32.98 3.56
CA VAL A 4 -58.57 33.71 3.79
C VAL A 4 -58.14 34.34 2.46
N GLY A 5 -58.08 35.67 2.43
CA GLY A 5 -57.66 36.46 1.28
C GLY A 5 -56.14 36.50 1.12
N SER A 6 -55.67 36.32 -0.13
CA SER A 6 -54.27 36.51 -0.53
C SER A 6 -53.96 37.98 -0.77
N PRO A 7 -52.80 38.50 -0.33
CA PRO A 7 -52.31 39.81 -0.77
C PRO A 7 -51.59 39.76 -2.14
N PRO A 8 -51.59 40.88 -2.89
CA PRO A 8 -51.10 40.96 -4.27
C PRO A 8 -49.58 41.07 -4.38
N GLY A 9 -49.09 40.71 -5.58
CA GLY A 9 -47.70 40.57 -5.95
C GLY A 9 -46.87 41.86 -5.90
N ARG A 10 -45.61 41.69 -5.50
CA ARG A 10 -44.56 42.72 -5.57
C ARG A 10 -43.78 42.52 -6.87
N ALA A 11 -43.82 43.55 -7.72
CA ALA A 11 -42.97 43.67 -8.89
C ALA A 11 -41.48 43.65 -8.49
N SER A 12 -40.67 42.98 -9.30
CA SER A 12 -39.23 42.86 -9.13
C SER A 12 -38.51 44.06 -9.73
N ASP A 13 -37.72 44.78 -8.93
CA ASP A 13 -36.75 45.75 -9.43
C ASP A 13 -35.53 45.04 -10.04
N PRO A 14 -35.07 45.40 -11.25
CA PRO A 14 -33.82 44.92 -11.81
C PRO A 14 -32.64 45.81 -11.39
N ALA A 15 -31.49 45.16 -11.18
CA ALA A 15 -30.14 45.74 -11.14
C ALA A 15 -29.71 46.46 -9.85
N ALA A 16 -29.52 45.69 -8.78
CA ALA A 16 -28.52 46.02 -7.76
C ALA A 16 -27.12 45.65 -8.28
N SER A 17 -26.23 46.64 -8.35
CA SER A 17 -24.82 46.43 -8.71
C SER A 17 -24.11 45.60 -7.64
N LEU A 18 -23.45 44.52 -8.09
CA LEU A 18 -22.75 43.59 -7.20
C LEU A 18 -21.48 44.25 -6.61
N PRO A 19 -21.18 43.99 -5.32
CA PRO A 19 -19.99 44.50 -4.66
C PRO A 19 -18.72 43.89 -5.27
N ARG A 20 -17.72 44.74 -5.52
CA ARG A 20 -16.42 44.44 -6.15
C ARG A 20 -15.69 43.15 -5.68
N PRO A 21 -15.76 42.67 -4.42
CA PRO A 21 -15.14 41.39 -4.05
C PRO A 21 -15.75 40.15 -4.73
N VAL A 22 -17.00 40.21 -5.21
CA VAL A 22 -17.65 39.05 -5.89
C VAL A 22 -17.17 38.89 -7.33
N VAL A 23 -16.80 39.99 -7.99
CA VAL A 23 -16.29 39.96 -9.38
C VAL A 23 -14.89 39.33 -9.46
N LEU A 24 -14.09 39.44 -8.41
CA LEU A 24 -12.76 38.79 -8.33
C LEU A 24 -12.83 37.26 -8.14
N CYS A 25 -13.91 36.72 -7.58
CA CYS A 25 -14.08 35.27 -7.43
C CYS A 25 -14.43 34.56 -8.74
N ILE A 26 -15.10 35.24 -9.68
CA ILE A 26 -15.52 34.63 -10.96
C ILE A 26 -14.34 34.50 -11.92
N ALA A 27 -13.37 35.44 -11.88
CA ALA A 27 -12.15 35.36 -12.69
C ALA A 27 -11.22 34.19 -12.29
N GLY A 28 -11.26 33.75 -11.02
CA GLY A 28 -10.45 32.62 -10.53
C GLY A 28 -11.01 31.24 -10.92
N ALA A 29 -12.31 31.12 -11.20
CA ALA A 29 -12.92 29.85 -11.57
C ALA A 29 -12.63 29.44 -13.03
N ALA A 30 -12.48 30.41 -13.93
CA ALA A 30 -12.22 30.14 -15.35
C ALA A 30 -10.80 29.59 -15.61
N SER A 31 -9.81 29.99 -14.81
CA SER A 31 -8.42 29.52 -14.96
C SER A 31 -8.24 28.07 -14.53
N ILE A 32 -8.98 27.60 -13.52
CA ILE A 32 -8.92 26.20 -13.05
C ILE A 32 -9.49 25.25 -14.12
N VAL A 33 -10.57 25.62 -14.80
CA VAL A 33 -11.15 24.79 -15.87
C VAL A 33 -10.21 24.68 -17.07
N ALA A 34 -9.53 25.76 -17.45
CA ALA A 34 -8.58 25.75 -18.58
C ALA A 34 -7.37 24.82 -18.32
N VAL A 35 -6.84 24.75 -17.10
CA VAL A 35 -5.72 23.86 -16.75
C VAL A 35 -6.15 22.39 -16.77
N ILE A 36 -7.37 22.07 -16.33
CA ILE A 36 -7.89 20.69 -16.36
C ILE A 36 -8.12 20.22 -17.80
N VAL A 37 -8.66 21.06 -18.68
CA VAL A 37 -8.88 20.70 -20.09
C VAL A 37 -7.54 20.51 -20.83
N LEU A 38 -6.54 21.35 -20.56
CA LEU A 38 -5.21 21.22 -21.16
C LEU A 38 -4.49 19.93 -20.70
N ALA A 39 -4.64 19.53 -19.43
CA ALA A 39 -4.07 18.28 -18.91
C ALA A 39 -4.72 17.01 -19.50
N ILE A 40 -6.00 17.08 -19.89
CA ILE A 40 -6.70 15.96 -20.54
C ILE A 40 -6.28 15.86 -22.02
N ALA A 41 -6.11 16.99 -22.71
CA ALA A 41 -5.71 17.01 -24.13
C ALA A 41 -4.29 16.48 -24.39
N VAL A 42 -3.36 16.62 -23.43
CA VAL A 42 -1.99 16.07 -23.54
C VAL A 42 -1.94 14.55 -23.33
N ARG A 43 -2.97 13.94 -22.72
CA ARG A 43 -3.02 12.49 -22.50
C ARG A 43 -3.62 11.68 -23.66
N THR A 44 -4.17 12.34 -24.68
CA THR A 44 -4.82 11.66 -25.81
C THR A 44 -3.97 11.59 -27.07
N SER A 45 -2.64 11.72 -26.96
CA SER A 45 -1.75 11.43 -28.09
C SER A 45 -1.77 9.94 -28.41
N PRO A 46 -2.20 9.52 -29.62
CA PRO A 46 -2.17 8.12 -30.02
C PRO A 46 -0.71 7.73 -30.28
N PHE A 47 -0.19 6.78 -29.49
CA PHE A 47 1.08 6.15 -29.80
C PHE A 47 0.87 5.22 -31.01
N PRO A 48 1.68 5.34 -32.09
CA PRO A 48 1.65 4.40 -33.19
C PRO A 48 2.14 3.02 -32.75
N ASP A 49 1.43 1.99 -33.23
CA ASP A 49 1.71 0.57 -33.04
C ASP A 49 3.18 0.23 -33.34
N LEU A 50 3.83 -0.41 -32.36
CA LEU A 50 5.07 -1.17 -32.53
C LEU A 50 4.73 -2.66 -32.37
N ASP A 51 3.84 -3.16 -33.22
CA ASP A 51 3.64 -4.58 -33.46
C ASP A 51 4.38 -4.96 -34.75
N GLU A 52 5.71 -5.06 -34.66
CA GLU A 52 6.49 -5.76 -35.67
C GLU A 52 7.71 -6.43 -35.02
N ALA A 53 7.85 -7.72 -35.31
CA ALA A 53 8.95 -8.62 -34.98
C ALA A 53 8.88 -9.38 -33.64
N ARG A 54 7.99 -10.39 -33.57
CA ARG A 54 8.41 -11.69 -33.02
C ARG A 54 7.64 -12.87 -33.62
N GLU A 55 7.87 -13.11 -34.90
CA GLU A 55 7.72 -14.46 -35.48
C GLU A 55 9.00 -15.27 -35.26
N ASN A 56 8.80 -16.59 -35.11
CA ASN A 56 9.77 -17.68 -35.15
C ASN A 56 10.65 -17.91 -33.92
N THR A 57 10.23 -18.86 -33.07
CA THR A 57 10.86 -20.20 -33.05
C THR A 57 9.94 -21.22 -32.38
N SER A 58 9.67 -22.26 -33.15
CA SER A 58 8.88 -23.44 -32.83
C SER A 58 9.75 -24.54 -32.19
N ALA A 59 9.07 -25.43 -31.47
CA ALA A 59 9.38 -26.84 -31.28
C ALA A 59 10.45 -27.26 -30.24
N ALA A 60 9.94 -27.81 -29.13
CA ALA A 60 10.01 -29.24 -28.80
C ALA A 60 10.58 -29.58 -27.41
N LYS A 61 9.79 -30.42 -26.72
CA LYS A 61 10.18 -31.69 -26.10
C LYS A 61 10.14 -31.73 -24.56
N ASP A 62 9.03 -32.27 -24.07
CA ASP A 62 8.95 -33.04 -22.81
C ASP A 62 10.03 -34.13 -22.76
N PRO A 63 10.63 -34.37 -21.58
CA PRO A 63 10.07 -35.46 -20.78
C PRO A 63 9.96 -35.16 -19.29
N SER A 64 8.75 -35.46 -18.78
CA SER A 64 8.49 -36.15 -17.51
C SER A 64 9.73 -36.80 -16.88
N ALA A 65 10.20 -36.20 -15.79
CA ALA A 65 11.08 -36.82 -14.82
C ALA A 65 10.39 -36.76 -13.45
N ALA A 66 10.15 -37.93 -12.89
CA ALA A 66 9.63 -38.12 -11.55
C ALA A 66 10.59 -37.48 -10.53
N VAL A 67 10.08 -36.51 -9.77
CA VAL A 67 10.76 -35.94 -8.61
C VAL A 67 10.38 -36.79 -7.41
N ALA A 68 11.37 -37.53 -6.90
CA ALA A 68 11.30 -38.16 -5.60
C ALA A 68 11.21 -37.08 -4.50
N PRO A 69 10.52 -37.34 -3.38
CA PRO A 69 10.52 -36.44 -2.24
C PRO A 69 11.90 -36.48 -1.56
N SER A 70 12.63 -35.37 -1.63
CA SER A 70 13.76 -35.13 -0.75
C SER A 70 13.22 -34.61 0.59
N ASP A 71 13.20 -35.50 1.57
CA ASP A 71 13.21 -35.13 3.00
C ASP A 71 14.61 -34.59 3.32
N ASP A 72 14.87 -33.32 2.97
CA ASP A 72 16.06 -32.60 3.44
C ASP A 72 15.66 -31.78 4.69
N ASP A 73 15.78 -32.45 5.83
CA ASP A 73 15.94 -31.85 7.15
C ASP A 73 17.27 -31.06 7.18
N ASP A 74 17.32 -29.91 6.51
CA ASP A 74 18.37 -28.90 6.68
C ASP A 74 18.12 -28.11 7.99
N ASP A 75 18.28 -28.78 9.12
CA ASP A 75 18.50 -28.16 10.43
C ASP A 75 19.97 -27.73 10.51
N GLU A 76 20.37 -26.81 9.62
CA GLU A 76 21.71 -26.23 9.64
C GLU A 76 21.82 -25.34 10.89
N PRO A 77 22.76 -25.60 11.83
CA PRO A 77 22.92 -24.83 13.05
C PRO A 77 23.24 -23.37 12.71
N GLN A 78 22.20 -22.53 12.74
CA GLN A 78 22.28 -21.12 12.43
C GLN A 78 23.27 -20.46 13.40
N ALA A 79 24.49 -20.24 12.91
CA ALA A 79 25.58 -19.65 13.66
C ALA A 79 25.10 -18.34 14.29
N ALA A 80 25.01 -18.33 15.62
CA ALA A 80 24.53 -17.19 16.38
C ALA A 80 25.37 -15.96 16.03
N ALA A 81 24.79 -15.04 15.25
CA ALA A 81 25.35 -13.72 15.02
C ALA A 81 25.69 -13.07 16.37
N PRO A 82 26.76 -12.26 16.46
CA PRO A 82 27.22 -11.68 17.73
C PRO A 82 26.10 -10.86 18.39
N ALA A 83 25.44 -11.47 19.37
CA ALA A 83 24.19 -11.00 19.96
C ALA A 83 24.32 -9.67 20.73
N GLY A 84 25.55 -9.23 21.03
CA GLY A 84 25.81 -8.01 21.82
C GLY A 84 25.37 -6.73 21.12
N ASN A 85 25.70 -6.54 19.83
CA ASN A 85 25.49 -5.27 19.15
C ASN A 85 24.00 -5.02 18.80
N SER A 86 23.27 -6.07 18.41
CA SER A 86 21.86 -5.92 17.98
C SER A 86 20.95 -5.41 19.11
N ARG A 87 21.12 -5.87 20.35
CA ARG A 87 20.30 -5.44 21.49
C ARG A 87 20.49 -3.96 21.81
N GLU A 88 21.74 -3.49 21.79
CA GLU A 88 22.07 -2.08 22.03
C GLU A 88 21.49 -1.19 20.93
N LEU A 89 21.64 -1.61 19.66
CA LEU A 89 21.06 -0.89 18.51
C LEU A 89 19.53 -0.81 18.56
N ARG A 90 18.83 -1.87 19.01
CA ARG A 90 17.35 -1.83 19.22
C ARG A 90 16.97 -0.80 20.29
N ALA A 91 17.67 -0.81 21.43
CA ALA A 91 17.41 0.14 22.52
C ALA A 91 17.71 1.59 22.08
N GLN A 92 18.78 1.79 21.32
CA GLN A 92 19.13 3.08 20.75
C GLN A 92 18.09 3.56 19.74
N LEU A 93 17.65 2.70 18.81
CA LEU A 93 16.62 3.01 17.84
C LEU A 93 15.35 3.50 18.54
N SER A 94 14.86 2.75 19.53
CA SER A 94 13.65 3.13 20.28
C SER A 94 13.80 4.48 20.97
N LYS A 95 14.95 4.72 21.60
CA LYS A 95 15.26 6.00 22.25
C LYS A 95 15.25 7.17 21.26
N GLU A 96 15.89 7.01 20.10
CA GLU A 96 15.99 8.06 19.08
C GLU A 96 14.66 8.33 18.38
N VAL A 97 13.89 7.28 18.10
CA VAL A 97 12.52 7.40 17.55
C VAL A 97 11.64 8.17 18.51
N ARG A 98 11.61 7.81 19.80
CA ARG A 98 10.83 8.53 20.83
C ARG A 98 11.27 9.98 20.97
N ALA A 99 12.58 10.25 20.89
CA ALA A 99 13.14 11.61 20.93
C ALA A 99 12.91 12.42 19.65
N GLY A 100 12.34 11.83 18.58
CA GLY A 100 12.12 12.51 17.31
C GLY A 100 13.40 12.79 16.51
N LYS A 101 14.50 12.12 16.84
CA LYS A 101 15.80 12.26 16.16
C LYS A 101 15.84 11.42 14.89
N VAL A 102 15.08 11.84 13.88
CA VAL A 102 14.86 11.06 12.64
C VAL A 102 16.16 10.65 11.95
N LYS A 103 17.12 11.57 11.84
CA LYS A 103 18.43 11.30 11.21
C LYS A 103 19.22 10.22 11.96
N ASP A 104 19.35 10.37 13.27
CA ASP A 104 20.08 9.42 14.11
C ASP A 104 19.38 8.05 14.07
N ALA A 105 18.06 8.04 14.22
CA ALA A 105 17.24 6.83 14.15
C ALA A 105 17.36 6.12 12.79
N ALA A 106 17.43 6.85 11.67
CA ALA A 106 17.63 6.28 10.34
C ALA A 106 19.02 5.62 10.20
N ALA A 107 20.06 6.24 10.76
CA ALA A 107 21.40 5.66 10.81
C ALA A 107 21.42 4.39 11.69
N THR A 108 20.82 4.45 12.88
CA THR A 108 20.72 3.31 13.80
C THR A 108 19.92 2.16 13.18
N LEU A 109 18.81 2.45 12.49
CA LEU A 109 18.04 1.44 11.76
C LEU A 109 18.88 0.76 10.69
N THR A 110 19.67 1.52 9.93
CA THR A 110 20.57 0.97 8.90
C THR A 110 21.57 0.00 9.52
N SER A 111 22.23 0.41 10.62
CA SER A 111 23.17 -0.43 11.36
C SER A 111 22.51 -1.65 11.97
N LEU A 112 21.29 -1.50 12.51
CA LEU A 112 20.53 -2.59 13.10
C LEU A 112 20.19 -3.67 12.07
N VAL A 113 19.65 -3.28 10.90
CA VAL A 113 19.28 -4.23 9.83
C VAL A 113 20.52 -4.91 9.24
N ALA A 114 21.66 -4.20 9.17
CA ALA A 114 22.92 -4.78 8.72
C ALA A 114 23.49 -5.82 9.73
N ALA A 115 23.35 -5.56 11.04
CA ALA A 115 23.82 -6.45 12.09
C ALA A 115 22.86 -7.62 12.36
N ASP A 116 21.55 -7.40 12.20
CA ASP A 116 20.49 -8.37 12.39
C ASP A 116 19.36 -8.15 11.37
N PRO A 117 19.41 -8.84 10.22
CA PRO A 117 18.36 -8.75 9.19
C PRO A 117 16.97 -9.21 9.67
N ARG A 118 16.90 -9.98 10.76
CA ARG A 118 15.63 -10.47 11.34
C ARG A 118 15.05 -9.52 12.37
N SER A 119 15.74 -8.42 12.71
CA SER A 119 15.26 -7.45 13.70
C SER A 119 13.84 -6.92 13.46
N PRO A 120 13.33 -6.74 12.21
CA PRO A 120 11.95 -6.29 11.98
C PRO A 120 10.86 -7.34 12.33
N GLU A 121 11.24 -8.59 12.65
CA GLU A 121 10.32 -9.62 13.15
C GLU A 121 9.83 -9.29 14.57
N ASP A 122 10.71 -8.67 15.37
CA ASP A 122 10.37 -8.19 16.70
C ASP A 122 9.29 -7.09 16.63
N ALA A 123 8.27 -7.24 17.49
CA ALA A 123 7.11 -6.35 17.45
C ALA A 123 7.46 -4.91 17.86
N ASP A 124 8.34 -4.73 18.84
CA ASP A 124 8.73 -3.40 19.32
C ASP A 124 9.60 -2.69 18.28
N VAL A 125 10.58 -3.39 17.70
CA VAL A 125 11.41 -2.87 16.61
C VAL A 125 10.55 -2.48 15.40
N ARG A 126 9.59 -3.34 15.02
CA ARG A 126 8.67 -3.04 13.92
C ARG A 126 7.86 -1.78 14.21
N ASN A 127 7.32 -1.62 15.42
CA ASN A 127 6.58 -0.41 15.80
C ASN A 127 7.45 0.85 15.73
N ASP A 128 8.70 0.77 16.19
CA ASP A 128 9.66 1.87 16.09
C ASP A 128 9.98 2.22 14.62
N ILE A 129 10.09 1.22 13.73
CA ILE A 129 10.27 1.44 12.29
C ILE A 129 9.05 2.15 11.69
N LEU A 130 7.82 1.73 12.03
CA LEU A 130 6.60 2.38 11.55
C LEU A 130 6.50 3.83 12.00
N GLU A 131 6.86 4.12 13.26
CA GLU A 131 6.90 5.46 13.81
C GLU A 131 7.99 6.32 13.15
N LEU A 132 9.20 5.77 12.98
CA LEU A 132 10.30 6.42 12.26
C LEU A 132 9.90 6.78 10.84
N ALA A 133 9.36 5.84 10.07
CA ALA A 133 8.93 6.07 8.69
C ALA A 133 7.82 7.14 8.61
N SER A 134 6.89 7.14 9.58
CA SER A 134 5.85 8.17 9.68
C SER A 134 6.45 9.56 9.90
N LYS A 135 7.37 9.70 10.87
CA LYS A 135 8.06 10.97 11.18
C LYS A 135 8.93 11.44 10.01
N ALA A 136 9.68 10.53 9.40
CA ALA A 136 10.55 10.82 8.26
C ALA A 136 9.72 11.27 7.05
N ALA A 137 8.65 10.57 6.69
CA ALA A 137 7.77 10.97 5.59
C ALA A 137 7.11 12.33 5.81
N TYR A 138 6.76 12.66 7.06
CA TYR A 138 6.20 13.96 7.41
C TYR A 138 7.21 15.09 7.16
N GLN A 139 8.47 14.90 7.59
CA GLN A 139 9.57 15.86 7.41
C GLN A 139 10.04 15.93 5.94
N GLY A 140 10.00 14.81 5.22
CA GLY A 140 10.51 14.70 3.85
C GLY A 140 12.05 14.72 3.76
N GLY A 141 12.56 14.91 2.54
CA GLY A 141 13.99 15.04 2.27
C GLY A 141 14.78 13.73 2.33
N ALA A 142 16.11 13.86 2.34
CA ALA A 142 17.04 12.73 2.21
C ALA A 142 16.91 11.68 3.31
N GLU A 143 16.55 12.09 4.54
CA GLU A 143 16.35 11.14 5.64
C GLU A 143 15.10 10.27 5.42
N ALA A 144 14.03 10.84 4.84
CA ALA A 144 12.87 10.05 4.42
C ALA A 144 13.26 9.06 3.33
N ASP A 145 14.03 9.50 2.34
CA ASP A 145 14.50 8.63 1.26
C ASP A 145 15.30 7.45 1.79
N LYS A 146 16.23 7.72 2.71
CA LYS A 146 17.05 6.69 3.35
C LYS A 146 16.23 5.69 4.15
N VAL A 147 15.26 6.15 4.96
CA VAL A 147 14.40 5.23 5.74
C VAL A 147 13.63 4.29 4.82
N PHE A 148 13.02 4.83 3.76
CA PHE A 148 12.24 4.02 2.83
C PHE A 148 13.12 3.15 1.92
N GLU A 149 14.35 3.55 1.61
CA GLU A 149 15.34 2.71 0.93
C GLU A 149 15.70 1.50 1.79
N VAL A 150 16.00 1.69 3.08
CA VAL A 150 16.34 0.59 4.00
C VAL A 150 15.16 -0.39 4.10
N ILE A 151 13.94 0.11 4.27
CA ILE A 151 12.74 -0.74 4.33
C ILE A 151 12.54 -1.48 3.00
N GLY A 152 12.60 -0.79 1.86
CA GLY A 152 12.31 -1.37 0.56
C GLY A 152 13.36 -2.36 0.05
N SER A 153 14.64 -2.19 0.43
CA SER A 153 15.76 -2.92 -0.19
C SER A 153 16.63 -3.73 0.76
N LYS A 154 16.74 -3.37 2.05
CA LYS A 154 17.72 -3.99 2.97
C LYS A 154 17.10 -4.98 3.96
N MET A 155 15.79 -4.95 4.16
CA MET A 155 15.07 -5.83 5.10
C MET A 155 14.61 -7.16 4.48
N GLY A 156 15.05 -7.50 3.26
CA GLY A 156 14.65 -8.73 2.58
C GLY A 156 13.13 -8.88 2.45
N THR A 157 12.60 -10.03 2.86
CA THR A 157 11.15 -10.32 2.83
C THR A 157 10.34 -9.54 3.87
N ARG A 158 11.00 -9.02 4.91
CA ARG A 158 10.34 -8.23 5.97
C ARG A 158 10.07 -6.79 5.55
N GLY A 159 10.84 -6.27 4.59
CA GLY A 159 10.64 -4.93 4.06
C GLY A 159 9.23 -4.69 3.54
N PRO A 160 8.75 -5.47 2.55
CA PRO A 160 7.39 -5.37 2.04
C PRO A 160 6.30 -5.59 3.10
N ASP A 161 6.54 -6.48 4.08
CA ASP A 161 5.62 -6.69 5.20
C ASP A 161 5.48 -5.42 6.06
N VAL A 162 6.59 -4.72 6.32
CA VAL A 162 6.59 -3.42 7.03
C VAL A 162 5.92 -2.33 6.19
N LEU A 163 6.17 -2.28 4.88
CA LEU A 163 5.47 -1.35 3.98
C LEU A 163 3.96 -1.58 4.02
N TYR A 164 3.52 -2.83 3.97
CA TYR A 164 2.09 -3.17 4.06
C TYR A 164 1.49 -2.76 5.42
N ALA A 165 2.26 -2.94 6.51
CA ALA A 165 1.86 -2.45 7.83
C ALA A 165 1.72 -0.91 7.87
N LEU A 166 2.58 -0.16 7.18
CA LEU A 166 2.40 1.30 7.03
C LEU A 166 1.09 1.64 6.29
N VAL A 167 0.81 0.96 5.18
CA VAL A 167 -0.42 1.20 4.40
C VAL A 167 -1.67 0.99 5.25
N THR A 168 -1.70 -0.08 6.04
CA THR A 168 -2.89 -0.47 6.82
C THR A 168 -3.03 0.27 8.14
N SER A 169 -1.93 0.57 8.84
CA SER A 169 -1.98 1.24 10.15
C SER A 169 -1.90 2.77 10.08
N LYS A 170 -1.36 3.34 9.00
CA LYS A 170 -1.15 4.79 8.81
C LYS A 170 -1.84 5.31 7.54
N GLY A 171 -2.97 4.71 7.16
CA GLY A 171 -3.72 5.08 5.96
C GLY A 171 -4.00 6.60 5.87
N GLY A 172 -3.83 7.16 4.67
CA GLY A 172 -3.97 8.60 4.41
C GLY A 172 -2.79 9.47 4.84
N SER A 173 -1.73 8.89 5.40
CA SER A 173 -0.48 9.60 5.67
C SER A 173 0.48 9.57 4.48
N LYS A 174 1.40 10.55 4.41
CA LYS A 174 2.51 10.55 3.43
C LYS A 174 3.35 9.28 3.47
N ALA A 175 3.47 8.65 4.64
CA ALA A 175 4.21 7.40 4.79
C ALA A 175 3.47 6.23 4.14
N ALA A 176 2.15 6.16 4.32
CA ALA A 176 1.32 5.16 3.64
C ALA A 176 1.35 5.37 2.12
N ASP A 177 1.22 6.61 1.63
CA ASP A 177 1.28 6.90 0.19
C ASP A 177 2.60 6.43 -0.41
N ARG A 178 3.73 6.75 0.25
CA ARG A 178 5.05 6.30 -0.19
C ARG A 178 5.21 4.77 -0.13
N ALA A 179 4.67 4.13 0.90
CA ALA A 179 4.68 2.68 1.01
C ALA A 179 3.88 2.00 -0.12
N VAL A 180 2.75 2.59 -0.52
CA VAL A 180 1.96 2.13 -1.68
C VAL A 180 2.78 2.21 -2.96
N GLU A 181 3.48 3.33 -3.20
CA GLU A 181 4.30 3.48 -4.40
C GLU A 181 5.43 2.45 -4.47
N LEU A 182 6.07 2.13 -3.34
CA LEU A 182 7.08 1.06 -3.29
C LEU A 182 6.46 -0.33 -3.50
N LEU A 183 5.33 -0.63 -2.90
CA LEU A 183 4.66 -1.94 -3.05
C LEU A 183 4.13 -2.19 -4.47
N LYS A 184 3.95 -1.15 -5.28
CA LYS A 184 3.64 -1.28 -6.72
C LYS A 184 4.84 -1.68 -7.56
N GLN A 185 6.07 -1.51 -7.07
CA GLN A 185 7.27 -1.89 -7.80
C GLN A 185 7.44 -3.41 -7.79
N ASP A 186 7.69 -3.99 -8.96
CA ASP A 186 7.75 -5.45 -9.13
C ASP A 186 8.88 -6.08 -8.32
N ASP A 187 10.03 -5.41 -8.18
CA ASP A 187 11.16 -5.92 -7.42
C ASP A 187 10.86 -5.97 -5.91
N VAL A 188 10.22 -4.93 -5.36
CA VAL A 188 9.77 -4.89 -3.95
C VAL A 188 8.70 -5.95 -3.71
N ARG A 189 7.73 -6.06 -4.62
CA ARG A 189 6.64 -7.03 -4.52
C ARG A 189 7.12 -8.47 -4.65
N ALA A 190 8.14 -8.75 -5.47
CA ALA A 190 8.74 -10.07 -5.59
C ALA A 190 9.38 -10.56 -4.28
N ARG A 191 9.92 -9.63 -3.48
CA ARG A 191 10.47 -9.94 -2.14
C ARG A 191 9.39 -10.17 -1.08
N ALA A 192 8.16 -9.71 -1.30
CA ALA A 192 7.10 -9.85 -0.30
C ALA A 192 6.77 -11.32 -0.05
N THR A 193 6.37 -11.64 1.19
CA THR A 193 5.81 -12.96 1.50
C THR A 193 4.52 -13.21 0.69
N PRO A 194 4.17 -14.45 0.32
CA PRO A 194 2.94 -14.74 -0.41
C PRO A 194 1.69 -14.14 0.26
N ALA A 195 1.64 -14.23 1.60
CA ALA A 195 0.57 -13.64 2.41
C ALA A 195 0.48 -12.11 2.29
N THR A 196 1.61 -11.39 2.28
CA THR A 196 1.60 -9.93 2.05
C THR A 196 1.17 -9.58 0.64
N ARG A 197 1.62 -10.33 -0.38
CA ARG A 197 1.24 -10.07 -1.78
C ARG A 197 -0.27 -10.17 -1.93
N ILE A 198 -0.88 -11.26 -1.47
CA ILE A 198 -2.33 -11.44 -1.61
C ILE A 198 -3.13 -10.46 -0.75
N ALA A 199 -2.64 -10.10 0.44
CA ALA A 199 -3.29 -9.09 1.27
C ALA A 199 -3.25 -7.70 0.61
N PHE A 200 -2.13 -7.34 -0.03
CA PHE A 200 -2.01 -6.11 -0.80
C PHE A 200 -2.88 -6.13 -2.07
N ASP A 201 -2.91 -7.24 -2.81
CA ASP A 201 -3.77 -7.41 -4.00
C ASP A 201 -5.26 -7.22 -3.63
N LEU A 202 -5.71 -7.82 -2.52
CA LEU A 202 -7.08 -7.67 -2.00
C LEU A 202 -7.42 -6.23 -1.60
N TRP A 203 -6.45 -5.51 -1.01
CA TRP A 203 -6.58 -4.09 -0.68
C TRP A 203 -6.65 -3.20 -1.93
N ALA A 204 -5.78 -3.47 -2.90
CA ALA A 204 -5.61 -2.66 -4.10
C ALA A 204 -6.78 -2.83 -5.09
N ALA A 205 -7.37 -4.02 -5.17
CA ALA A 205 -8.49 -4.34 -6.03
C ALA A 205 -9.69 -3.40 -5.80
N LYS A 206 -10.23 -2.83 -6.88
CA LYS A 206 -11.25 -1.78 -6.83
C LYS A 206 -12.67 -2.30 -7.00
N SER A 207 -12.84 -3.41 -7.72
CA SER A 207 -14.16 -3.99 -7.99
C SER A 207 -14.39 -5.29 -7.21
N CYS A 208 -15.66 -5.63 -6.99
CA CYS A 208 -16.02 -6.91 -6.38
C CYS A 208 -15.61 -8.13 -7.22
N PRO A 209 -15.75 -8.13 -8.57
CA PRO A 209 -15.21 -9.19 -9.41
C PRO A 209 -13.70 -9.39 -9.25
N ASP A 210 -12.90 -8.32 -9.22
CA ASP A 210 -11.44 -8.43 -9.06
C ASP A 210 -11.08 -9.08 -7.72
N LYS A 211 -11.77 -8.68 -6.64
CA LYS A 211 -11.55 -9.29 -5.32
C LYS A 211 -12.01 -10.74 -5.25
N ALA A 212 -13.14 -11.07 -5.89
CA ALA A 212 -13.64 -12.45 -5.94
C ALA A 212 -12.67 -13.38 -6.70
N ALA A 213 -11.99 -12.87 -7.74
CA ALA A 213 -10.95 -13.60 -8.47
C ALA A 213 -9.74 -13.96 -7.58
N LEU A 214 -9.49 -13.19 -6.53
CA LEU A 214 -8.37 -13.42 -5.60
C LEU A 214 -8.66 -14.46 -4.51
N LEU A 215 -9.91 -14.94 -4.36
CA LEU A 215 -10.32 -15.81 -3.24
C LEU A 215 -9.56 -17.14 -3.17
N ASP A 216 -9.21 -17.75 -4.32
CA ASP A 216 -8.45 -19.02 -4.32
C ASP A 216 -7.03 -18.82 -3.81
N ARG A 217 -6.36 -17.79 -4.30
CA ARG A 217 -5.03 -17.39 -3.82
C ARG A 217 -5.08 -16.97 -2.35
N ALA A 218 -6.10 -16.22 -1.93
CA ALA A 218 -6.26 -15.84 -0.53
C ALA A 218 -6.42 -17.06 0.39
N ARG A 219 -7.13 -18.10 -0.08
CA ARG A 219 -7.31 -19.36 0.66
C ARG A 219 -5.98 -20.11 0.85
N THR A 220 -5.10 -20.11 -0.15
CA THR A 220 -3.84 -20.88 -0.12
C THR A 220 -2.67 -20.08 0.45
N GLU A 221 -2.52 -18.82 0.04
CA GLU A 221 -1.36 -17.97 0.36
C GLU A 221 -1.61 -17.02 1.54
N GLY A 222 -2.87 -16.73 1.88
CA GLY A 222 -3.23 -15.69 2.83
C GLY A 222 -3.06 -16.06 4.30
N ASP A 223 -3.07 -15.05 5.17
CA ASP A 223 -3.06 -15.17 6.63
C ASP A 223 -4.03 -14.16 7.28
N SER A 224 -3.82 -13.85 8.56
CA SER A 224 -4.60 -12.86 9.31
C SER A 224 -4.70 -11.49 8.64
N ARG A 225 -3.71 -11.10 7.82
CA ARG A 225 -3.71 -9.84 7.04
C ARG A 225 -4.75 -9.87 5.93
N ALA A 226 -4.91 -11.02 5.26
CA ALA A 226 -5.90 -11.21 4.21
C ALA A 226 -7.33 -11.37 4.79
N LEU A 227 -7.45 -11.99 5.98
CA LEU A 227 -8.73 -12.24 6.64
C LEU A 227 -9.57 -10.97 6.77
N GLY A 228 -8.97 -9.87 7.23
CA GLY A 228 -9.68 -8.58 7.37
C GLY A 228 -10.30 -8.10 6.05
N TRP A 229 -9.57 -8.22 4.94
CA TRP A 229 -10.05 -7.83 3.61
C TRP A 229 -11.16 -8.75 3.09
N VAL A 230 -11.03 -10.06 3.30
CA VAL A 230 -12.02 -11.03 2.87
C VAL A 230 -13.34 -10.84 3.63
N VAL A 231 -13.28 -10.57 4.94
CA VAL A 231 -14.47 -10.25 5.75
C VAL A 231 -15.14 -8.96 5.26
N LEU A 232 -14.36 -7.89 5.05
CA LEU A 232 -14.88 -6.62 4.55
C LEU A 232 -15.50 -6.76 3.16
N MET A 233 -14.83 -7.50 2.28
CA MET A 233 -15.33 -7.83 0.94
C MET A 233 -16.66 -8.57 1.01
N GLY A 234 -16.79 -9.60 1.85
CA GLY A 234 -18.04 -10.36 2.00
C GLY A 234 -19.25 -9.47 2.29
N ARG A 235 -19.06 -8.42 3.10
CA ARG A 235 -20.08 -7.41 3.43
C ARG A 235 -20.32 -6.46 2.26
N ASN A 236 -19.27 -5.84 1.72
CA ASN A 236 -19.38 -4.78 0.72
C ASN A 236 -19.84 -5.31 -0.65
N CYS A 237 -19.46 -6.54 -0.99
CA CYS A 237 -19.80 -7.21 -2.25
C CYS A 237 -21.04 -8.09 -2.17
N LYS A 238 -21.73 -8.14 -1.00
CA LYS A 238 -22.93 -8.95 -0.78
C LYS A 238 -22.73 -10.44 -1.08
N MET A 239 -21.53 -10.97 -0.80
CA MET A 239 -21.13 -12.36 -1.10
C MET A 239 -21.39 -13.34 0.05
N SER A 240 -22.26 -13.01 1.00
CA SER A 240 -22.48 -13.84 2.21
C SER A 240 -22.97 -15.27 1.95
N LYS A 241 -23.55 -15.52 0.77
CA LYS A 241 -24.00 -16.85 0.33
C LYS A 241 -23.00 -17.58 -0.57
N ASP A 242 -21.90 -16.92 -0.96
CA ASP A 242 -20.90 -17.50 -1.84
C ASP A 242 -20.13 -18.61 -1.07
N PRO A 243 -20.13 -19.87 -1.57
CA PRO A 243 -19.40 -20.96 -0.92
C PRO A 243 -17.89 -20.73 -0.92
N LYS A 244 -17.34 -20.14 -1.99
CA LYS A 244 -15.91 -19.84 -2.11
C LYS A 244 -15.46 -18.87 -1.03
N LEU A 245 -16.26 -17.84 -0.76
CA LEU A 245 -16.00 -16.91 0.33
C LEU A 245 -15.94 -17.63 1.68
N LYS A 246 -16.91 -18.51 1.96
CA LYS A 246 -16.98 -19.25 3.23
C LYS A 246 -15.77 -20.15 3.40
N GLU A 247 -15.40 -20.91 2.38
CA GLU A 247 -14.21 -21.77 2.39
C GLU A 247 -12.93 -20.97 2.64
N THR A 248 -12.75 -19.84 1.95
CA THR A 248 -11.59 -18.95 2.17
C THR A 248 -11.57 -18.41 3.61
N LEU A 249 -12.72 -18.00 4.16
CA LEU A 249 -12.80 -17.50 5.53
C LEU A 249 -12.45 -18.57 6.57
N GLU A 250 -12.95 -19.80 6.40
CA GLU A 250 -12.62 -20.91 7.31
C GLU A 250 -11.14 -21.28 7.23
N ALA A 251 -10.58 -21.37 6.02
CA ALA A 251 -9.15 -21.61 5.83
C ALA A 251 -8.28 -20.55 6.51
N LEU A 252 -8.62 -19.26 6.37
CA LEU A 252 -7.87 -18.15 6.97
C LEU A 252 -8.00 -18.09 8.50
N LYS A 253 -9.13 -18.49 9.08
CA LYS A 253 -9.31 -18.54 10.55
C LYS A 253 -8.56 -19.70 11.21
N SER A 254 -8.26 -20.76 10.44
CA SER A 254 -7.57 -21.95 10.96
C SER A 254 -6.05 -21.81 11.05
N ARG A 255 -5.49 -20.71 10.52
CA ARG A 255 -4.06 -20.36 10.55
C ARG A 255 -3.77 -19.39 11.68
#